data_AF-A0A346PHA9-F1
#
_entry.id   AF-A0A346PHA9-F1
#
_cell.length_a   1.000
_cell.length_b   1.000
_cell.length_c   1.000
_cell.angle_alpha   90.00
_cell.angle_beta   90.00
_cell.angle_gamma   90.00
#
_symmetry.space_group_name_H-M   'P 1'
#
loop_
_entity.id
_entity.type
_entity.pdbx_description
1 polymer ?
#
loop_
_entity_poly.entity_id
_entity_poly.type
_entity_poly.pdbx_seq_one_letter_code
_entity_poly.pdbx_strand_id
1 'polypeptide(L)'
;MTNRPRLHTSGTLAPGLLAVVLFGVMAAIAWTTQFGEMSGYPDGIAITSEIGYAMFNLEALQSGEGAIPDTEPFLVAFILIAIVLDAALDASLVLAKREEGGEPVSPLASQRDTRPASGGAVADGGHEPTSRVGPTDGARTEGGESR
;
A
#
# COMPACT_ATOMS: atom_id res chain seq x y z
N MET A 1 -43.89 -1.98 11.46
CA MET A 1 -42.98 -0.96 12.02
C MET A 1 -41.67 -1.05 11.25
N THR A 2 -41.34 -0.04 10.45
CA THR A 2 -40.08 0.00 9.70
C THR A 2 -39.09 0.84 10.50
N ASN A 3 -38.00 0.22 10.96
CA ASN A 3 -36.93 0.95 11.65
C ASN A 3 -36.31 1.96 10.70
N ARG A 4 -36.26 3.23 11.11
CA ARG A 4 -35.57 4.29 10.36
C ARG A 4 -34.06 4.11 10.49
N PRO A 5 -33.28 4.19 9.39
CA PRO A 5 -31.82 4.12 9.46
C PRO A 5 -31.28 5.23 10.36
N ARG A 6 -30.44 4.86 11.34
CA ARG A 6 -29.72 5.81 12.19
C ARG A 6 -28.29 5.89 11.70
N LEU A 7 -27.85 7.10 11.36
CA LEU A 7 -26.46 7.36 11.01
C LEU A 7 -25.62 7.24 12.30
N HIS A 8 -24.56 6.43 12.24
CA HIS A 8 -23.57 6.30 13.31
C HIS A 8 -22.62 7.50 13.24
N THR A 9 -22.90 8.52 14.04
CA THR A 9 -22.28 9.86 13.93
C THR A 9 -21.08 10.06 14.87
N SER A 10 -20.85 9.18 15.85
CA SER A 10 -20.00 9.46 17.02
C SER A 10 -18.49 9.25 16.81
N GLY A 11 -17.98 9.16 15.58
CA GLY A 11 -16.54 8.99 15.33
C GLY A 11 -16.10 8.90 13.86
N THR A 12 -17.04 8.66 12.95
CA THR A 12 -16.77 8.50 11.50
C THR A 12 -16.83 9.81 10.72
N LEU A 13 -17.26 10.91 11.34
CA LEU A 13 -17.36 12.21 10.66
C LEU A 13 -16.04 12.93 10.52
N ALA A 14 -15.06 12.71 11.41
CA ALA A 14 -13.80 13.44 11.40
C ALA A 14 -12.99 13.22 10.10
N PRO A 15 -12.83 11.99 9.56
CA PRO A 15 -12.19 11.78 8.26
C PRO A 15 -12.96 12.44 7.10
N GLY A 16 -14.29 12.40 7.15
CA GLY A 16 -15.14 13.03 6.13
C GLY A 16 -15.01 14.55 6.12
N LEU A 17 -14.96 15.18 7.30
CA LEU A 17 -14.73 16.62 7.43
C LEU A 17 -13.35 17.03 6.90
N LEU A 18 -12.31 16.23 7.18
CA LEU A 18 -10.96 16.48 6.69
C LEU A 18 -10.89 16.44 5.16
N ALA A 19 -11.61 15.50 4.53
CA ALA A 19 -11.71 15.44 3.07
C ALA A 19 -12.38 16.70 2.49
N VAL A 20 -13.45 17.21 3.11
CA VAL A 20 -14.12 18.44 2.67
C VAL A 20 -13.21 19.66 2.82
N VAL A 21 -12.44 19.75 3.92
CA VAL A 21 -11.46 20.82 4.12
C VAL A 21 -10.38 20.77 3.04
N LEU A 22 -9.79 19.59 2.79
CA LEU A 22 -8.78 19.42 1.74
C LEU A 22 -9.32 19.80 0.36
N PHE A 23 -10.56 19.40 0.04
CA PHE A 23 -11.23 19.80 -1.19
C PHE A 23 -11.37 21.32 -1.29
N GLY A 24 -11.79 21.98 -0.22
CA GLY A 24 -11.89 23.44 -0.18
C GLY A 24 -10.55 24.14 -0.41
N VAL A 25 -9.47 23.62 0.18
CA VAL A 25 -8.10 24.13 -0.04
C VAL A 25 -7.68 23.97 -1.51
N MET A 26 -7.90 22.79 -2.11
CA MET A 26 -7.58 22.55 -3.52
C MET A 26 -8.38 23.46 -4.46
N ALA A 27 -9.67 23.68 -4.16
CA ALA A 27 -10.51 24.61 -4.92
C ALA A 27 -10.02 26.07 -4.81
N ALA A 28 -9.59 26.49 -3.61
CA ALA A 28 -9.04 27.82 -3.40
C ALA A 28 -7.71 28.01 -4.17
N ILE A 29 -6.84 27.01 -4.18
CA ILE A 29 -5.61 27.03 -4.98
C ILE A 29 -5.97 27.16 -6.46
N ALA A 30 -6.82 26.27 -6.99
CA ALA A 30 -7.22 26.30 -8.39
C ALA A 30 -7.85 27.65 -8.81
N TRP A 31 -8.60 28.29 -7.91
CA TRP A 31 -9.18 29.61 -8.16
C TRP A 31 -8.13 30.72 -8.17
N THR A 32 -7.16 30.66 -7.25
CA THR A 32 -6.18 31.73 -7.03
C THR A 32 -4.95 31.62 -7.94
N THR A 33 -4.69 30.45 -8.52
CA THR A 33 -3.59 30.24 -9.46
C THR A 33 -3.88 30.95 -10.79
N GLN A 34 -2.98 31.86 -11.15
CA GLN A 34 -2.94 32.53 -12.45
C GLN A 34 -1.93 31.80 -13.34
N PHE A 35 -2.37 31.34 -14.51
CA PHE A 35 -1.49 30.78 -15.52
C PHE A 35 -1.05 31.89 -16.47
N GLY A 36 0.25 31.92 -16.80
CA GLY A 36 0.80 32.83 -17.80
C GLY A 36 0.40 32.45 -19.23
N GLU A 37 0.94 33.17 -20.22
CA GLU A 37 0.76 32.84 -21.63
C GLU A 37 1.36 31.45 -21.93
N MET A 38 0.55 30.56 -22.52
CA MET A 38 0.96 29.20 -22.80
C MET A 38 1.79 29.15 -24.09
N SER A 39 3.11 29.30 -23.94
CA SER A 39 4.04 28.95 -25.02
C SER A 39 4.18 27.43 -25.07
N GLY A 40 3.95 26.85 -26.25
CA GLY A 40 4.28 25.43 -26.48
C GLY A 40 5.78 25.18 -26.36
N TYR A 41 6.17 23.91 -26.32
CA TYR A 41 7.57 23.52 -26.38
C TYR A 41 8.07 23.61 -27.84
N PRO A 42 9.34 23.99 -28.06
CA PRO A 42 9.93 23.98 -29.39
C PRO A 42 9.94 22.56 -30.01
N ASP A 43 9.86 22.49 -31.33
CA ASP A 43 9.89 21.21 -32.05
C ASP A 43 11.23 20.48 -31.85
N GLY A 44 11.18 19.16 -31.66
CA GLY A 44 12.37 18.31 -31.52
C GLY A 44 12.88 18.10 -30.09
N ILE A 45 12.22 18.70 -29.09
CA ILE A 45 12.58 18.50 -27.68
C ILE A 45 11.72 17.40 -27.05
N ALA A 46 12.37 16.45 -26.38
CA ALA A 46 11.70 15.44 -25.58
C ALA A 46 11.67 15.87 -24.11
N ILE A 47 10.49 16.23 -23.60
CA ILE A 47 10.29 16.61 -22.19
C ILE A 47 10.82 15.53 -21.23
N THR A 48 10.62 14.26 -21.58
CA THR A 48 11.10 13.12 -20.78
C THR A 48 12.62 13.09 -20.65
N SER A 49 13.38 13.44 -21.71
CA SER A 49 14.85 13.47 -21.61
C SER A 49 15.32 14.65 -20.76
N GLU A 50 14.69 15.82 -20.89
CA GLU A 50 15.01 17.00 -20.08
C GLU A 50 14.78 16.76 -18.58
N ILE A 51 13.67 16.11 -18.22
CA ILE A 51 13.43 15.70 -16.83
C ILE A 51 14.50 14.71 -16.36
N GLY A 52 14.88 13.76 -17.21
CA GLY A 52 15.94 12.79 -16.92
C GLY A 52 17.30 13.46 -16.70
N TYR A 53 17.63 14.48 -17.49
CA TYR A 53 18.87 15.23 -17.32
C TYR A 53 18.86 16.04 -16.03
N ALA A 54 17.75 16.71 -15.69
CA ALA A 54 17.60 17.41 -14.42
C ALA A 54 17.71 16.46 -13.20
N MET A 55 17.15 15.24 -13.29
CA MET A 55 17.23 14.24 -12.21
C MET A 55 18.66 13.81 -11.88
N PHE A 56 19.52 13.73 -12.89
CA PHE A 56 20.90 13.26 -12.74
C PHE A 56 21.92 14.40 -12.73
N ASN A 57 21.47 15.65 -12.62
CA ASN A 57 22.35 16.83 -12.64
C ASN A 57 23.24 16.87 -13.89
N LEU A 58 22.64 16.55 -15.05
CA LEU A 58 23.31 16.50 -16.36
C LEU A 58 23.02 17.77 -17.16
N GLU A 59 23.11 18.95 -16.54
CA GLU A 59 22.84 20.27 -17.15
C GLU A 59 23.57 20.48 -18.49
N ALA A 60 24.80 19.95 -18.59
CA ALA A 60 25.61 20.05 -19.80
C ALA A 60 24.96 19.38 -21.03
N LEU A 61 24.06 18.42 -20.80
CA LEU A 61 23.25 17.78 -21.85
C LEU A 61 21.97 18.54 -22.15
N GLN A 62 21.51 19.39 -21.24
CA GLN A 62 20.34 20.27 -21.40
C GLN A 62 20.69 21.55 -22.15
N SER A 63 21.97 21.96 -22.16
CA SER A 63 22.47 23.26 -22.62
C SER A 63 22.40 23.52 -24.14
N GLY A 64 21.59 22.76 -24.89
CA GLY A 64 21.40 22.95 -26.33
C GLY A 64 20.45 24.11 -26.69
N GLU A 65 20.44 24.48 -27.97
CA GLU A 65 19.43 25.35 -28.56
C GLU A 65 18.04 24.68 -28.40
N GLY A 66 17.21 25.20 -27.50
CA GLY A 66 15.89 24.60 -27.17
C GLY A 66 15.77 23.97 -25.78
N ALA A 67 16.74 24.14 -24.89
CA ALA A 67 16.59 23.71 -23.48
C ALA A 67 15.26 24.21 -22.87
N ILE A 68 14.54 23.34 -22.15
CA ILE A 68 13.36 23.76 -21.38
C ILE A 68 13.87 24.55 -20.16
N PRO A 69 13.52 25.84 -20.01
CA PRO A 69 13.87 26.59 -18.81
C PRO A 69 13.11 26.01 -17.61
N ASP A 70 13.66 26.19 -16.40
CA ASP A 70 12.98 25.89 -15.14
C ASP A 70 12.61 24.39 -14.94
N THR A 71 13.46 23.47 -15.38
CA THR A 71 13.28 22.03 -15.12
C THR A 71 13.47 21.64 -13.65
N GLU A 72 14.29 22.39 -12.89
CA GLU A 72 14.50 22.18 -11.46
C GLU A 72 13.23 22.34 -10.60
N PRO A 73 12.47 23.46 -10.65
CA PRO A 73 11.26 23.60 -9.84
C PRO A 73 10.18 22.59 -10.24
N PHE A 74 10.12 22.21 -11.52
CA PHE A 74 9.26 21.10 -11.95
C PHE A 74 9.68 19.78 -11.31
N LEU A 75 10.99 19.48 -11.28
CA LEU A 75 11.51 18.28 -10.65
C LEU A 75 11.18 18.24 -9.15
N VAL A 76 11.31 19.37 -8.45
CA VAL A 76 10.92 19.47 -7.03
C VAL A 76 9.44 19.15 -6.85
N ALA A 77 8.56 19.73 -7.67
CA ALA A 77 7.13 19.45 -7.62
C ALA A 77 6.82 17.97 -7.92
N PHE A 78 7.48 17.39 -8.91
CA PHE A 78 7.34 15.98 -9.27
C PHE A 78 7.72 15.05 -8.10
N ILE A 79 8.85 15.28 -7.45
CA ILE A 79 9.29 14.50 -6.29
C ILE A 79 8.34 14.67 -5.10
N LEU A 80 7.85 15.89 -4.84
CA LEU A 80 6.86 16.12 -3.79
C LEU A 80 5.57 15.34 -4.05
N ILE A 81 5.08 15.32 -5.29
CA ILE A 81 3.89 14.53 -5.65
C ILE A 81 4.15 13.04 -5.43
N ALA A 82 5.32 12.53 -5.82
CA ALA A 82 5.68 11.12 -5.62
C ALA A 82 5.65 10.73 -4.13
N ILE A 83 6.25 11.56 -3.27
CA ILE A 83 6.26 11.35 -1.81
C ILE A 83 4.83 11.39 -1.23
N VAL A 84 4.03 12.37 -1.64
CA VAL A 84 2.65 12.50 -1.16
C VAL A 84 1.81 11.32 -1.61
N LEU A 85 1.99 10.85 -2.85
CA LEU A 85 1.23 9.72 -3.39
C LEU A 85 1.57 8.41 -2.66
N ASP A 86 2.84 8.19 -2.32
CA ASP A 86 3.30 7.06 -1.52
C ASP A 86 2.64 7.03 -0.13
N ALA A 87 2.72 8.16 0.59
CA ALA A 87 2.09 8.29 1.90
C ALA A 87 0.55 8.17 1.84
N ALA A 88 -0.07 8.67 0.78
CA ALA A 88 -1.51 8.54 0.57
C ALA A 88 -1.92 7.09 0.32
N LEU A 89 -1.12 6.32 -0.42
CA LEU A 89 -1.36 4.91 -0.67
C LEU A 89 -1.26 4.12 0.64
N ASP A 90 -0.21 4.34 1.44
CA ASP A 90 -0.06 3.73 2.75
C ASP A 90 -1.20 4.08 3.70
N ALA A 91 -1.57 5.35 3.77
CA ALA A 91 -2.70 5.80 4.59
C ALA A 91 -4.01 5.14 4.13
N SER A 92 -4.24 5.02 2.82
CA SER A 92 -5.44 4.36 2.27
C SER A 92 -5.51 2.89 2.65
N LEU A 93 -4.36 2.19 2.69
CA LEU A 93 -4.27 0.81 3.10
C LEU A 93 -4.56 0.65 4.59
N VAL A 94 -3.98 1.51 5.43
CA VAL A 94 -4.23 1.55 6.88
C VAL A 94 -5.71 1.83 7.17
N LEU A 95 -6.32 2.79 6.46
CA LEU A 95 -7.74 3.15 6.60
C LEU A 95 -8.68 2.05 6.07
N ALA A 96 -8.27 1.32 5.04
CA ALA A 96 -9.05 0.22 4.48
C ALA A 96 -9.06 -1.01 5.39
N LYS A 97 -8.00 -1.22 6.16
CA LYS A 97 -7.93 -2.31 7.13
C LYS A 97 -8.89 -2.02 8.29
N ARG A 98 -10.01 -2.76 8.32
CA ARG A 98 -10.94 -2.72 9.46
C ARG A 98 -10.44 -3.69 10.53
N GLU A 99 -10.33 -3.19 11.75
CA GLU A 99 -10.07 -4.00 12.94
C GLU A 99 -11.31 -3.93 13.83
N GLU A 100 -11.86 -5.08 14.18
CA GLU A 100 -13.01 -5.16 15.08
C GLU A 100 -12.56 -5.90 16.34
N GLY A 101 -12.53 -5.21 17.48
CA GLY A 101 -12.04 -5.78 18.75
C GLY A 101 -10.52 -6.03 18.82
N GLY A 102 -9.72 -5.41 17.96
CA GLY A 102 -8.26 -5.60 17.90
C GLY A 102 -7.81 -6.75 17.01
N GLU A 103 -8.75 -7.46 16.37
CA GLU A 103 -8.45 -8.50 15.40
C GLU A 103 -8.70 -8.01 13.95
N PRO A 104 -7.78 -8.29 13.00
CA PRO A 104 -7.99 -7.99 11.59
C PRO A 104 -9.19 -8.78 11.03
N VAL A 105 -10.30 -8.10 10.73
CA VAL A 105 -11.45 -8.74 10.05
C VAL A 105 -11.15 -8.84 8.56
N SER A 106 -10.66 -10.00 8.14
CA SER A 106 -10.52 -10.34 6.72
C SER A 106 -11.87 -10.80 6.15
N PRO A 107 -12.41 -10.15 5.09
CA PRO A 107 -13.65 -10.57 4.44
C PRO A 107 -13.64 -12.02 3.94
N LEU A 108 -12.43 -12.57 3.68
CA LEU A 108 -12.23 -13.94 3.20
C LEU A 108 -12.22 -14.98 4.32
N ALA A 109 -11.95 -14.59 5.57
CA ALA A 109 -11.94 -15.51 6.70
C ALA A 109 -13.36 -15.97 7.05
N SER A 110 -14.34 -15.09 6.94
CA SER A 110 -15.75 -15.39 7.22
C SER A 110 -16.33 -16.49 6.32
N GLN A 111 -15.77 -16.71 5.12
CA GLN A 111 -16.22 -17.78 4.22
C GLN A 111 -15.69 -19.17 4.61
N ARG A 112 -14.55 -19.26 5.33
CA ARG A 112 -13.95 -20.55 5.71
C ARG A 112 -14.71 -21.29 6.80
N ASP A 113 -15.40 -20.57 7.68
CA ASP A 113 -16.11 -21.18 8.82
C ASP A 113 -17.44 -21.85 8.46
N THR A 114 -17.93 -21.67 7.22
CA THR A 114 -19.19 -22.27 6.76
C THR A 114 -19.05 -23.59 5.98
N ARG A 115 -17.85 -24.15 5.81
CA ARG A 115 -17.68 -25.46 5.18
C ARG A 115 -17.39 -26.52 6.25
N PRO A 116 -18.28 -27.51 6.47
CA PRO A 116 -17.93 -28.69 7.24
C PRO A 116 -16.68 -29.31 6.61
N ALA A 117 -15.66 -29.58 7.42
CA ALA A 117 -14.49 -30.34 7.03
C ALA A 117 -14.88 -31.81 6.77
N SER A 118 -15.61 -32.05 5.68
CA SER A 118 -15.87 -33.38 5.14
C SER A 118 -15.53 -33.35 3.66
N GLY A 119 -14.27 -33.60 3.37
CA GLY A 119 -13.70 -33.60 2.04
C GLY A 119 -12.20 -33.52 2.16
N GLY A 120 -11.59 -34.66 2.48
CA GLY A 120 -10.15 -34.79 2.65
C GLY A 120 -9.39 -34.12 1.50
N ALA A 121 -8.30 -33.46 1.84
CA ALA A 121 -7.34 -33.02 0.86
C ALA A 121 -6.85 -34.25 0.10
N VAL A 122 -7.25 -34.38 -1.16
CA VAL A 122 -6.63 -35.30 -2.11
C VAL A 122 -5.30 -34.65 -2.50
N ALA A 123 -4.27 -34.93 -1.72
CA ALA A 123 -2.88 -34.64 -2.07
C ALA A 123 -2.16 -35.99 -2.22
N ASP A 124 -2.30 -36.60 -3.39
CA ASP A 124 -1.41 -37.66 -3.87
C ASP A 124 -0.12 -36.99 -4.36
N GLY A 125 0.77 -36.70 -3.41
CA GLY A 125 2.07 -36.08 -3.66
C GLY A 125 3.14 -36.83 -2.88
N GLY A 126 3.53 -37.99 -3.41
CA GLY A 126 4.34 -38.98 -2.72
C GLY A 126 5.83 -38.66 -2.47
N HIS A 127 6.44 -39.66 -1.84
CA HIS A 127 7.85 -39.94 -1.54
C HIS A 127 8.39 -39.45 -0.18
N GLU A 128 8.38 -40.40 0.78
CA GLU A 128 9.21 -40.43 1.97
C GLU A 128 10.71 -40.43 1.63
N PRO A 129 11.52 -39.65 2.34
CA PRO A 129 12.87 -40.04 2.69
C PRO A 129 12.93 -40.33 4.19
N THR A 130 12.89 -41.63 4.50
CA THR A 130 13.49 -42.22 5.69
C THR A 130 14.84 -41.57 5.99
N SER A 131 14.98 -40.96 7.17
CA SER A 131 16.17 -41.03 8.04
C SER A 131 16.19 -39.89 9.07
N ARG A 132 15.86 -40.23 10.33
CA ARG A 132 16.74 -39.88 11.45
C ARG A 132 16.45 -40.73 12.67
N VAL A 133 17.36 -41.68 12.88
CA VAL A 133 17.65 -42.34 14.14
C VAL A 133 17.97 -41.28 15.20
N GLY A 134 17.30 -41.36 16.35
CA GLY A 134 17.65 -40.64 17.56
C GLY A 134 17.48 -41.58 18.76
N PRO A 135 18.43 -41.66 19.70
CA PRO A 135 18.48 -42.73 20.70
C PRO A 135 17.42 -42.52 21.78
N THR A 136 16.65 -43.56 22.08
CA THR A 136 15.78 -43.64 23.26
C THR A 136 16.66 -43.89 24.48
N ASP A 137 16.82 -42.88 25.33
CA ASP A 137 17.47 -43.04 26.63
C ASP A 137 16.44 -42.99 27.76
N GLY A 138 16.60 -43.97 28.65
CA GLY A 138 16.04 -44.17 29.99
C GLY A 138 14.68 -43.57 30.39
N ALA A 139 13.74 -44.44 30.76
CA ALA A 139 13.29 -44.53 32.16
C ALA A 139 12.18 -45.58 32.39
N ARG A 140 12.24 -46.18 33.59
CA ARG A 140 11.13 -46.78 34.40
C ARG A 140 11.02 -48.32 34.33
N THR A 141 11.80 -49.06 35.15
CA THR A 141 11.56 -49.53 36.54
C THR A 141 10.57 -50.67 36.69
N GLU A 142 11.02 -51.80 37.26
CA GLU A 142 10.61 -52.45 38.54
C GLU A 142 11.16 -53.90 38.52
N GLY A 143 11.97 -54.34 39.49
CA GLY A 143 11.53 -55.01 40.74
C GLY A 143 11.05 -56.44 40.43
N GLY A 144 11.56 -57.56 40.94
CA GLY A 144 12.50 -57.96 41.98
C GLY A 144 12.40 -59.50 42.12
N GLU A 145 13.32 -60.09 42.89
CA GLU A 145 13.24 -61.45 43.49
C GLU A 145 13.29 -62.70 42.58
N SER A 146 14.39 -63.45 42.66
CA SER A 146 14.50 -64.69 43.46
C SER A 146 15.47 -65.73 42.87
N ARG A 147 16.35 -66.22 43.77
CA ARG A 147 17.26 -67.37 43.71
C ARG A 147 18.60 -67.22 42.97
#